data_AF-A0A9W9X010-F1
#
_entry.id   AF-A0A9W9X010-F1
#
_cell.length_a   1.000
_cell.length_b   1.000
_cell.length_c   1.000
_cell.angle_alpha   90.00
_cell.angle_beta   90.00
_cell.angle_gamma   90.00
#
_symmetry.space_group_name_H-M   'P 1'
#
loop_
_entity.id
_entity.type
_entity.pdbx_description
1 polymer ?
#
loop_
_entity_poly.entity_id
_entity_poly.type
_entity_poly.pdbx_seq_one_letter_code
_entity_poly.pdbx_strand_id
1 'polypeptide(L)'
;MEYLPSLQQEFDEHKPSLFELLAEQQLSDLLPPSLRYLLAVATHRHPRYLLRILNSYDEVYALLSLIVERYYLRTFGGSFTENFYSLKRERVLRTKNGEIPRAQVGAAGPVRDALKLQSADVWKNLFVMVGIPYLKRKLDEGYDIHAAPHASLVTSGGPRYNPSDDLPANPSLRQRIFFYYKWFLRNVYPSVNAAYYFSVLAFNLAYLFDNTKYSSPFLWLIGTRIRRLGAADHRAIAAVLDPKPGPGTGRSQRPGGGLLGLLSPQNLHTQLLGSLRYFLPASIFALKFLEWWHASDFSRQLARKATEVLDLPAPVVAGLTSPAERRKSSIQDEKEKAKKQAEQEKKNAAGDLKPALKPPRRHQPPHIRDFLPSYLHCLFAPG
;
A
#
# COMPACT_ATOMS: atom_id res chain seq x y z
N MET A 1 34.65 38.07 4.08
CA MET A 1 33.46 37.35 4.59
C MET A 1 33.82 35.86 4.67
N GLU A 2 34.66 35.47 5.63
CA GLU A 2 35.23 34.12 5.76
C GLU A 2 34.81 33.47 7.09
N TYR A 3 33.51 33.37 7.35
CA TYR A 3 32.98 32.86 8.62
C TYR A 3 32.21 31.52 8.50
N LEU A 4 32.34 30.79 7.39
CA LEU A 4 31.58 29.55 7.15
C LEU A 4 32.34 28.22 6.96
N PRO A 5 33.69 28.10 7.03
CA PRO A 5 34.32 26.78 6.90
C PRO A 5 34.35 25.98 8.22
N SER A 6 34.20 26.61 9.39
CA SER A 6 34.29 25.92 10.69
C SER A 6 33.04 25.10 11.08
N LEU A 7 31.88 25.34 10.44
CA LEU A 7 30.69 24.50 10.63
C LEU A 7 30.72 23.21 9.79
N GLN A 8 31.58 23.11 8.78
CA GLN A 8 31.65 21.92 7.92
C GLN A 8 32.48 20.78 8.53
N GLN A 9 33.23 21.02 9.61
CA GLN A 9 34.26 20.10 10.09
C GLN A 9 33.80 19.13 11.20
N GLU A 10 32.60 19.27 11.76
CA GLU A 10 32.08 18.41 12.84
C GLU A 10 30.89 17.50 12.44
N PHE A 11 30.49 17.47 11.17
CA PHE A 11 29.48 16.50 10.73
C PHE A 11 30.15 15.15 10.49
N ASP A 12 30.04 14.26 11.48
CA ASP A 12 30.37 12.84 11.31
C ASP A 12 29.54 12.28 10.13
N GLU A 13 30.20 12.06 9.00
CA GLU A 13 29.56 11.61 7.75
C GLU A 13 28.78 10.30 7.93
N HIS A 14 29.18 9.49 8.92
CA HIS A 14 28.58 8.23 9.27
C HIS A 14 27.39 8.35 10.24
N LYS A 15 27.13 9.52 10.83
CA LYS A 15 25.94 9.78 11.63
C LYS A 15 24.73 9.95 10.70
N PRO A 16 23.68 9.12 10.85
CA PRO A 16 22.44 9.31 10.09
C PRO A 16 21.69 10.54 10.61
N SER A 17 21.06 11.25 9.68
CA SER A 17 20.19 12.37 10.02
C SER A 17 18.95 11.86 10.76
N LEU A 18 18.39 12.66 11.67
CA LEU A 18 17.12 12.31 12.33
C LEU A 18 16.01 12.10 11.29
N PHE A 19 15.99 12.92 10.23
CA PHE A 19 15.02 12.77 9.14
C PHE A 19 15.17 11.46 8.37
N GLU A 20 16.39 10.94 8.21
CA GLU A 20 16.61 9.62 7.59
C GLU A 20 16.04 8.51 8.47
N LEU A 21 16.25 8.59 9.79
CA LEU A 21 15.71 7.65 10.76
C LEU A 21 14.18 7.71 10.82
N LEU A 22 13.60 8.91 10.78
CA LEU A 22 12.13 9.05 10.75
C LEU A 22 11.52 8.58 9.43
N ALA A 23 12.17 8.84 8.30
CA ALA A 23 11.70 8.35 7.00
C ALA A 23 11.72 6.81 6.96
N GLU A 24 12.77 6.19 7.52
CA GLU A 24 12.86 4.75 7.70
C GLU A 24 11.73 4.19 8.59
N GLN A 25 11.49 4.82 9.75
CA GLN A 25 10.40 4.45 10.65
C GLN A 25 9.03 4.58 9.98
N GLN A 26 8.77 5.68 9.27
CA GLN A 26 7.52 5.89 8.54
C GLN A 26 7.30 4.81 7.48
N LEU A 27 8.34 4.43 6.73
CA LEU A 27 8.23 3.33 5.78
C LEU A 27 7.86 2.02 6.49
N SER A 28 8.51 1.73 7.62
CA SER A 28 8.24 0.50 8.39
C SER A 28 6.81 0.46 8.93
N ASP A 29 6.28 1.58 9.42
CA ASP A 29 4.92 1.70 9.97
C ASP A 29 3.83 1.61 8.88
N LEU A 30 4.16 1.97 7.63
CA LEU A 30 3.24 1.91 6.49
C LEU A 30 3.14 0.52 5.86
N LEU A 31 4.12 -0.38 6.06
CA LEU A 31 4.09 -1.74 5.52
C LEU A 31 2.92 -2.59 6.05
N PRO A 32 2.66 -2.68 7.37
CA PRO A 32 1.53 -3.46 7.87
C PRO A 32 0.15 -3.06 7.31
N PRO A 33 -0.26 -1.78 7.29
CA PRO A 33 -1.59 -1.43 6.79
C PRO A 33 -1.72 -1.62 5.27
N SER A 34 -0.66 -1.36 4.50
CA SER A 34 -0.70 -1.53 3.04
C SER A 34 -0.74 -3.00 2.62
N LEU A 35 0.04 -3.88 3.27
CA LEU A 35 -0.06 -5.32 3.06
C LEU A 35 -1.43 -5.88 3.47
N ARG A 36 -2.01 -5.38 4.57
CA ARG A 36 -3.38 -5.74 4.98
C ARG A 36 -4.42 -5.34 3.93
N TYR A 37 -4.28 -4.14 3.36
CA TYR A 37 -5.17 -3.66 2.30
C TYR A 37 -5.05 -4.50 1.02
N LEU A 38 -3.82 -4.77 0.56
CA LEU A 38 -3.60 -5.63 -0.60
C LEU A 38 -4.20 -7.02 -0.40
N LEU A 39 -4.04 -7.58 0.80
CA LEU A 39 -4.64 -8.86 1.16
C LEU A 39 -6.17 -8.80 1.16
N ALA A 40 -6.76 -7.72 1.70
CA ALA A 40 -8.21 -7.51 1.67
C ALA A 40 -8.74 -7.43 0.23
N VAL A 41 -8.07 -6.67 -0.65
CA VAL A 41 -8.45 -6.57 -2.06
C VAL A 41 -8.33 -7.93 -2.77
N ALA A 42 -7.23 -8.66 -2.53
CA ALA A 42 -7.03 -10.00 -3.08
C ALA A 42 -8.08 -11.01 -2.58
N THR A 43 -8.65 -10.80 -1.39
CA THR A 43 -9.66 -11.68 -0.79
C THR A 43 -10.95 -11.70 -1.62
N HIS A 44 -11.28 -10.63 -2.34
CA HIS A 44 -12.44 -10.60 -3.24
C HIS A 44 -12.35 -11.66 -4.36
N ARG A 45 -11.14 -12.02 -4.79
CA ARG A 45 -10.94 -12.99 -5.87
C ARG A 45 -10.90 -14.45 -5.38
N HIS A 46 -10.38 -14.69 -4.17
CA HIS A 46 -10.25 -16.03 -3.59
C HIS A 46 -10.62 -16.05 -2.08
N PRO A 47 -11.92 -16.04 -1.72
CA PRO A 47 -12.35 -15.81 -0.35
C PRO A 47 -12.02 -16.96 0.63
N ARG A 48 -12.04 -18.22 0.18
CA ARG A 48 -11.93 -19.39 1.09
C ARG A 48 -10.61 -19.47 1.88
N TYR A 49 -9.48 -19.21 1.22
CA TYR A 49 -8.15 -19.33 1.86
C TYR A 49 -7.67 -18.00 2.45
N LEU A 50 -7.93 -16.90 1.74
CA LEU A 50 -7.40 -15.58 2.11
C LEU A 50 -8.10 -14.99 3.33
N LEU A 51 -9.36 -15.35 3.59
CA LEU A 51 -10.09 -14.90 4.77
C LEU A 51 -9.46 -15.42 6.08
N ARG A 52 -8.94 -16.65 6.08
CA ARG A 52 -8.22 -17.19 7.26
C ARG A 52 -6.93 -16.40 7.53
N ILE A 53 -6.18 -16.10 6.46
CA ILE A 53 -4.94 -15.32 6.55
C ILE A 53 -5.23 -13.89 7.00
N LEU A 54 -6.31 -13.29 6.50
CA LEU A 54 -6.72 -11.93 6.88
C LEU A 54 -7.18 -11.86 8.34
N ASN A 55 -7.86 -12.89 8.84
CA ASN A 55 -8.26 -12.97 10.25
C ASN A 55 -7.04 -13.13 11.19
N SER A 56 -6.04 -13.91 10.78
CA SER A 56 -4.76 -14.05 11.50
C SER A 56 -3.64 -13.19 10.89
N TYR A 57 -3.98 -12.04 10.29
CA TYR A 57 -3.04 -11.21 9.54
C TYR A 57 -1.81 -10.86 10.37
N ASP A 58 -2.09 -10.50 11.61
CA ASP A 58 -1.21 -10.15 12.69
C ASP A 58 -0.09 -11.15 12.95
N GLU A 59 -0.46 -12.43 13.06
CA GLU A 59 0.46 -13.53 13.33
C GLU A 59 1.29 -13.85 12.08
N VAL A 60 0.63 -13.81 10.91
CA VAL A 60 1.27 -14.06 9.61
C VAL A 60 2.29 -12.96 9.29
N TYR A 61 1.93 -11.70 9.53
CA TYR A 61 2.82 -10.55 9.35
C TYR A 61 4.00 -10.61 10.31
N ALA A 62 3.77 -10.89 11.61
CA ALA A 62 4.85 -11.03 12.57
C ALA A 62 5.83 -12.15 12.16
N LEU A 63 5.32 -13.29 11.71
CA LEU A 63 6.15 -14.41 11.22
C LEU A 63 6.93 -14.02 9.96
N LEU A 64 6.28 -13.40 8.98
CA LEU A 64 6.91 -12.95 7.74
C LEU A 64 8.00 -11.92 8.03
N SER A 65 7.69 -10.89 8.81
CA SER A 65 8.64 -9.87 9.23
C SER A 65 9.80 -10.49 10.01
N LEU A 66 9.56 -11.49 10.87
CA LEU A 66 10.64 -12.20 11.56
C LEU A 66 11.60 -12.87 10.58
N ILE A 67 11.09 -13.55 9.55
CA ILE A 67 11.92 -14.21 8.54
C ILE A 67 12.74 -13.19 7.74
N VAL A 68 12.07 -12.15 7.22
CA VAL A 68 12.70 -11.10 6.40
C VAL A 68 13.77 -10.38 7.23
N GLU A 69 13.41 -9.86 8.39
CA GLU A 69 14.33 -9.10 9.24
C GLU A 69 15.50 -9.95 9.72
N ARG A 70 15.27 -11.22 10.05
CA ARG A 70 16.36 -12.14 10.43
C ARG A 70 17.34 -12.36 9.29
N TYR A 71 16.86 -12.48 8.05
CA TYR A 71 17.72 -12.60 6.88
C TYR A 71 18.53 -11.32 6.65
N TYR A 72 17.87 -10.16 6.70
CA TYR A 72 18.52 -8.87 6.46
C TYR A 72 19.56 -8.54 7.55
N LEU A 73 19.25 -8.78 8.82
CA LEU A 73 20.18 -8.58 9.93
C LEU A 73 21.42 -9.47 9.84
N ARG A 74 21.26 -10.73 9.40
CA ARG A 74 22.40 -11.66 9.29
C ARG A 74 23.29 -11.36 8.09
N THR A 75 22.69 -10.96 6.96
CA THR A 75 23.40 -10.81 5.69
C THR A 75 23.98 -9.41 5.51
N PHE A 76 23.21 -8.36 5.86
CA PHE A 76 23.59 -6.96 5.61
C PHE A 76 23.92 -6.20 6.91
N GLY A 77 23.48 -6.70 8.07
CA GLY A 77 23.71 -6.06 9.37
C GLY A 77 22.78 -4.87 9.63
N GLY A 78 21.64 -4.79 8.94
CA GLY A 78 20.58 -3.80 9.16
C GLY A 78 19.21 -4.43 8.89
N SER A 79 18.14 -3.74 9.26
CA SER A 79 16.77 -4.14 8.92
C SER A 79 16.50 -4.04 7.42
N PHE A 80 15.37 -4.58 6.97
CA PHE A 80 14.94 -4.43 5.58
C PHE A 80 14.82 -2.95 5.17
N THR A 81 14.14 -2.15 5.98
CA THR A 81 13.91 -0.72 5.77
C THR A 81 15.19 0.10 5.93
N GLU A 82 16.05 -0.24 6.88
CA GLU A 82 17.36 0.40 7.06
C GLU A 82 18.25 0.20 5.83
N ASN A 83 18.33 -1.02 5.30
CA ASN A 83 19.12 -1.27 4.10
C ASN A 83 18.57 -0.54 2.86
N PHE A 84 17.26 -0.25 2.80
CA PHE A 84 16.67 0.60 1.76
C PHE A 84 17.17 2.05 1.84
N TYR A 85 17.25 2.62 3.04
CA TYR A 85 17.82 3.95 3.29
C TYR A 85 19.36 3.96 3.42
N SER A 86 20.03 2.87 3.06
CA SER A 86 21.49 2.73 3.19
C SER A 86 22.01 2.95 4.63
N LEU A 87 21.24 2.47 5.59
CA LEU A 87 21.54 2.43 7.02
C LEU A 87 21.90 1.01 7.47
N LYS A 88 22.73 0.92 8.52
CA LYS A 88 23.23 -0.32 9.10
C LYS A 88 23.27 -0.21 10.62
N ARG A 89 23.05 -1.33 11.32
CA ARG A 89 23.25 -1.43 12.77
C ARG A 89 24.66 -1.87 13.08
N GLU A 90 25.20 -1.32 14.16
CA GLU A 90 26.49 -1.70 14.72
C GLU A 90 26.39 -1.86 16.23
N ARG A 91 27.15 -2.81 16.77
CA ARG A 91 27.28 -2.95 18.23
C ARG A 91 28.18 -1.85 18.78
N VAL A 92 27.74 -1.19 19.85
CA VAL A 92 28.59 -0.25 20.57
C VAL A 92 29.54 -1.04 21.47
N LEU A 93 30.80 -1.13 21.06
CA LEU A 93 31.86 -1.69 21.89
C LEU A 93 32.33 -0.64 22.90
N ARG A 94 32.15 -0.93 24.19
CA ARG A 94 32.71 -0.15 25.29
C ARG A 94 34.09 -0.72 25.63
N THR A 95 35.15 -0.06 25.17
CA THR A 95 36.53 -0.39 25.56
C THR A 95 36.92 0.40 26.82
N LYS A 96 37.86 -0.11 27.61
CA LYS A 96 38.37 0.49 28.86
C LYS A 96 38.83 1.95 28.73
N ASN A 97 39.13 2.45 27.52
CA ASN A 97 39.63 3.80 27.25
C ASN A 97 38.61 4.70 26.52
N GLY A 98 37.33 4.34 26.52
CA GLY A 98 36.27 5.07 25.84
C GLY A 98 35.60 4.28 24.71
N GLU A 99 34.46 4.79 24.25
CA GLU A 99 33.67 4.21 23.16
C GLU A 99 34.29 4.56 21.80
N ILE A 100 34.38 3.59 20.89
CA ILE A 100 35.00 3.78 19.56
C ILE A 100 34.17 4.81 18.75
N PRO A 101 34.76 5.97 18.37
CA PRO A 101 34.05 6.99 17.60
C PRO A 101 33.71 6.47 16.20
N ARG A 102 32.54 6.87 15.69
CA ARG A 102 31.98 6.41 14.41
C ARG A 102 32.91 6.66 13.21
N ALA A 103 33.71 7.74 13.27
CA ALA A 103 34.69 8.13 12.26
C ALA A 103 35.89 7.16 12.15
N GLN A 104 36.32 6.51 13.23
CA GLN A 104 37.49 5.61 13.21
C GLN A 104 37.18 4.21 12.61
N VAL A 105 35.91 3.88 12.39
CA VAL A 105 35.47 2.56 11.90
C VAL A 105 35.56 2.45 10.37
N GLY A 106 35.72 3.57 9.66
CA GLY A 106 35.92 3.60 8.20
C GLY A 106 37.23 2.98 7.72
N ALA A 107 38.28 2.93 8.57
CA ALA A 107 39.66 2.67 8.15
C ALA A 107 40.22 1.28 8.50
N ALA A 108 39.72 0.59 9.53
CA ALA A 108 40.32 -0.67 10.01
C ALA A 108 39.36 -1.88 9.90
N GLY A 109 39.72 -2.84 9.04
CA GLY A 109 39.04 -4.14 8.89
C GLY A 109 38.76 -4.90 10.21
N PRO A 110 39.73 -5.05 11.13
CA PRO A 110 39.51 -5.82 12.37
C PRO A 110 38.54 -5.13 13.34
N VAL A 111 38.50 -3.79 13.35
CA VAL A 111 37.52 -3.02 14.13
C VAL A 111 36.13 -3.25 13.57
N ARG A 112 35.98 -3.27 12.25
CA ARG A 112 34.69 -3.54 11.59
C ARG A 112 34.14 -4.93 11.91
N ASP A 113 35.00 -5.94 12.02
CA ASP A 113 34.58 -7.29 12.39
C ASP A 113 34.15 -7.40 13.87
N ALA A 114 34.82 -6.68 14.77
CA ALA A 114 34.44 -6.64 16.18
C ALA A 114 33.09 -5.90 16.42
N LEU A 115 32.77 -4.94 15.55
CA LEU A 115 31.52 -4.16 15.56
C LEU A 115 30.34 -4.84 14.84
N LYS A 116 30.58 -5.95 14.11
CA LYS A 116 29.50 -6.75 13.49
C LYS A 116 28.56 -7.30 14.56
N LEU A 117 27.26 -7.36 14.24
CA LEU A 117 26.26 -7.92 15.15
C LEU A 117 26.55 -9.40 15.41
N GLN A 118 26.64 -9.75 16.69
CA GLN A 118 26.73 -11.14 17.12
C GLN A 118 25.33 -11.79 17.08
N SER A 119 25.26 -13.12 17.03
CA SER A 119 23.98 -13.84 16.97
C SER A 119 23.03 -13.49 18.13
N ALA A 120 23.54 -13.23 19.33
CA ALA A 120 22.71 -12.79 20.46
C ALA A 120 22.13 -11.38 20.23
N ASP A 121 22.93 -10.46 19.66
CA ASP A 121 22.49 -9.10 19.36
C ASP A 121 21.48 -9.09 18.20
N VAL A 122 21.60 -10.01 17.24
CA VAL A 122 20.60 -10.23 16.19
C VAL A 122 19.24 -10.56 16.82
N TRP A 123 19.19 -11.47 17.79
CA TRP A 123 17.92 -11.82 18.46
C TRP A 123 17.34 -10.66 19.29
N LYS A 124 18.17 -9.88 19.99
CA LYS A 124 17.72 -8.68 20.70
C LYS A 124 17.12 -7.64 19.75
N ASN A 125 17.82 -7.38 18.64
CA ASN A 125 17.36 -6.45 17.62
C ASN A 125 16.07 -6.93 16.95
N LEU A 126 15.96 -8.24 16.67
CA LEU A 126 14.77 -8.86 16.13
C LEU A 126 13.58 -8.74 17.07
N PHE A 127 13.79 -8.96 18.37
CA PHE A 127 12.76 -8.78 19.38
C PHE A 127 12.27 -7.33 19.46
N VAL A 128 13.17 -6.35 19.36
CA VAL A 128 12.79 -4.93 19.36
C VAL A 128 12.02 -4.54 18.09
N MET A 129 12.42 -5.04 16.92
CA MET A 129 11.79 -4.67 15.66
C MET A 129 10.47 -5.38 15.38
N VAL A 130 10.30 -6.61 15.83
CA VAL A 130 9.09 -7.41 15.55
C VAL A 130 8.29 -7.66 16.81
N GLY A 131 8.97 -8.00 17.91
CA GLY A 131 8.34 -8.36 19.18
C GLY A 131 7.68 -7.18 19.88
N ILE A 132 8.35 -6.04 20.01
CA ILE A 132 7.78 -4.84 20.64
C ILE A 132 6.55 -4.32 19.90
N PRO A 133 6.58 -4.05 18.56
CA PRO A 133 5.39 -3.56 17.88
C PRO A 133 4.26 -4.59 17.88
N TYR A 134 4.57 -5.89 17.81
CA TYR A 134 3.56 -6.94 17.95
C TYR A 134 2.91 -6.93 19.35
N LEU A 135 3.71 -6.88 20.42
CA LEU A 135 3.23 -6.86 21.80
C LEU A 135 2.42 -5.60 22.08
N LYS A 136 2.94 -4.43 21.67
CA LYS A 136 2.25 -3.15 21.78
C LYS A 136 0.87 -3.22 21.12
N ARG A 137 0.79 -3.77 19.90
CA ARG A 137 -0.47 -3.88 19.17
C ARG A 137 -1.46 -4.83 19.86
N LYS A 138 -1.01 -5.95 20.43
CA LYS A 138 -1.86 -6.84 21.24
C LYS A 138 -2.35 -6.16 22.52
N LEU A 139 -1.53 -5.30 23.12
CA LEU A 139 -1.93 -4.52 24.30
C LEU A 139 -2.91 -3.40 23.94
N ASP A 140 -2.69 -2.70 22.82
CA ASP A 140 -3.62 -1.70 22.28
C ASP A 140 -4.98 -2.33 21.96
N GLU A 141 -5.00 -3.47 21.26
CA GLU A 141 -6.23 -4.22 20.97
C GLU A 141 -6.93 -4.67 22.26
N GLY A 142 -6.18 -5.19 23.25
CA GLY A 142 -6.73 -5.56 24.55
C GLY A 142 -7.29 -4.38 25.33
N TYR A 143 -6.64 -3.21 25.26
CA TYR A 143 -7.10 -1.97 25.87
C TYR A 143 -8.40 -1.49 25.22
N ASP A 144 -8.49 -1.49 23.89
CA ASP A 144 -9.69 -1.07 23.17
C ASP A 144 -10.90 -1.97 23.47
N ILE A 145 -10.68 -3.29 23.57
CA ILE A 145 -11.75 -4.27 23.85
C ILE A 145 -12.21 -4.19 25.32
N HIS A 146 -11.30 -3.97 26.27
CA HIS A 146 -11.60 -4.14 27.70
C HIS A 146 -11.66 -2.86 28.54
N ALA A 147 -11.02 -1.77 28.10
CA ALA A 147 -10.85 -0.57 28.91
C ALA A 147 -11.55 0.67 28.34
N ALA A 148 -12.00 0.66 27.07
CA ALA A 148 -12.68 1.80 26.44
C ALA A 148 -14.22 1.62 26.36
N PRO A 149 -14.99 1.99 27.42
CA PRO A 149 -16.45 1.93 27.40
C PRO A 149 -17.09 2.91 26.40
N HIS A 150 -16.34 3.88 25.88
CA HIS A 150 -16.82 4.90 24.94
C HIS A 150 -16.52 4.56 23.47
N ALA A 151 -15.41 3.85 23.19
CA ALA A 151 -15.02 3.46 21.83
C ALA A 151 -15.79 2.23 21.33
N SER A 152 -16.15 1.33 22.25
CA SER A 152 -17.01 0.16 21.96
C SER A 152 -18.45 0.51 21.59
N LEU A 153 -18.90 1.75 21.87
CA LEU A 153 -20.19 2.27 21.41
C LEU A 153 -20.19 2.66 19.93
N VAL A 154 -19.03 3.00 19.35
CA VAL A 154 -18.91 3.52 17.98
C VAL A 154 -18.53 2.41 16.98
N THR A 155 -17.71 1.43 17.39
CA THR A 155 -17.06 0.48 16.45
C THR A 155 -17.59 -0.95 16.56
N SER A 156 -18.89 -1.14 16.78
CA SER A 156 -19.58 -2.44 16.75
C SER A 156 -19.21 -3.45 17.87
N GLY A 157 -20.08 -3.57 18.87
CA GLY A 157 -20.28 -4.84 19.59
C GLY A 157 -19.19 -5.32 20.55
N GLY A 158 -18.30 -4.45 21.03
CA GLY A 158 -17.36 -4.80 22.11
C GLY A 158 -18.08 -5.13 23.43
N PRO A 159 -17.52 -5.98 24.31
CA PRO A 159 -18.13 -6.33 25.59
C PRO A 159 -18.44 -5.07 26.41
N ARG A 160 -19.72 -4.85 26.74
CA ARG A 160 -20.13 -3.73 27.60
C ARG A 160 -19.49 -3.88 28.97
N TYR A 161 -18.99 -2.78 29.52
CA TYR A 161 -18.50 -2.71 30.89
C TYR A 161 -19.61 -3.17 31.84
N ASN A 162 -19.46 -4.37 32.38
CA ASN A 162 -20.28 -4.88 33.45
C ASN A 162 -19.51 -4.63 34.76
N PRO A 163 -19.97 -3.71 35.63
CA PRO A 163 -19.37 -3.48 36.94
C PRO A 163 -19.37 -4.72 37.85
N SER A 164 -20.03 -5.80 37.43
CA SER A 164 -20.19 -7.09 38.12
C SER A 164 -19.10 -8.13 37.80
N ASP A 165 -18.03 -7.76 37.08
CA ASP A 165 -16.87 -8.62 36.81
C ASP A 165 -15.89 -8.72 38.02
N ASP A 166 -16.41 -8.63 39.25
CA ASP A 166 -15.66 -8.85 40.48
C ASP A 166 -15.28 -10.32 40.62
N LEU A 167 -14.16 -10.62 41.30
CA LEU A 167 -13.74 -12.00 41.50
C LEU A 167 -14.84 -12.77 42.27
N PRO A 168 -15.35 -13.90 41.74
CA PRO A 168 -16.25 -14.76 42.51
C PRO A 168 -15.53 -15.31 43.74
N ALA A 169 -16.26 -15.62 44.80
CA ALA A 169 -15.72 -15.99 46.12
C ALA A 169 -14.70 -17.17 46.10
N ASN A 170 -14.80 -18.09 45.12
CA ASN A 170 -13.80 -19.14 44.87
C ASN A 170 -13.28 -19.06 43.43
N PRO A 171 -12.29 -18.20 43.14
CA PRO A 171 -11.82 -17.95 41.78
C PRO A 171 -10.77 -18.98 41.35
N SER A 172 -10.91 -19.48 40.12
CA SER A 172 -9.85 -20.25 39.46
C SER A 172 -8.61 -19.37 39.17
N LEU A 173 -7.43 -19.98 39.08
CA LEU A 173 -6.18 -19.26 38.76
C LEU A 173 -6.28 -18.46 37.45
N ARG A 174 -6.98 -19.00 36.45
CA ARG A 174 -7.24 -18.31 35.17
C ARG A 174 -8.06 -17.03 35.36
N GLN A 175 -9.10 -17.08 36.20
CA GLN A 175 -9.93 -15.91 36.50
C GLN A 175 -9.13 -14.84 37.26
N ARG A 176 -8.27 -15.24 38.21
CA ARG A 176 -7.37 -14.30 38.91
C ARG A 176 -6.45 -13.57 37.92
N ILE A 177 -5.75 -14.32 37.07
CA ILE A 177 -4.83 -13.75 36.08
C ILE A 177 -5.56 -12.81 35.13
N PHE A 178 -6.74 -13.20 34.63
CA PHE A 178 -7.52 -12.38 33.71
C PHE A 178 -8.05 -11.10 34.36
N PHE A 179 -8.46 -11.15 35.63
CA PHE A 179 -8.83 -9.97 36.40
C PHE A 179 -7.66 -8.99 36.55
N TYR A 180 -6.49 -9.47 36.96
CA TYR A 180 -5.30 -8.63 37.06
C TYR A 180 -4.84 -8.07 35.71
N TYR A 181 -4.99 -8.84 34.63
CA TYR A 181 -4.71 -8.37 33.27
C TYR A 181 -5.64 -7.22 32.86
N LYS A 182 -6.96 -7.35 33.08
CA LYS A 182 -7.92 -6.26 32.85
C LYS A 182 -7.61 -5.03 33.70
N TRP A 183 -7.27 -5.23 34.97
CA TRP A 183 -6.86 -4.15 35.87
C TRP A 183 -5.60 -3.42 35.37
N PHE A 184 -4.58 -4.19 34.94
CA PHE A 184 -3.35 -3.65 34.35
C PHE A 184 -3.65 -2.83 33.10
N LEU A 185 -4.47 -3.35 32.19
CA LEU A 185 -4.88 -2.63 30.98
C LEU A 185 -5.58 -1.31 31.31
N ARG A 186 -6.45 -1.27 32.32
CA ARG A 186 -7.18 -0.05 32.65
C ARG A 186 -6.31 1.00 33.34
N ASN A 187 -5.47 0.59 34.29
CA ASN A 187 -4.82 1.52 35.21
C ASN A 187 -3.34 1.76 34.91
N VAL A 188 -2.65 0.76 34.36
CA VAL A 188 -1.19 0.80 34.15
C VAL A 188 -0.86 1.00 32.67
N TYR A 189 -1.64 0.45 31.75
CA TYR A 189 -1.35 0.59 30.32
C TYR A 189 -1.32 2.05 29.82
N PRO A 190 -2.25 2.96 30.21
CA PRO A 190 -2.20 4.35 29.75
C PRO A 190 -0.90 5.05 30.16
N SER A 191 -0.41 4.80 31.38
CA SER A 191 0.85 5.38 31.86
C SER A 191 2.07 4.74 31.19
N VAL A 192 2.05 3.43 30.94
CA VAL A 192 3.09 2.74 30.17
C VAL A 192 3.17 3.25 28.74
N ASN A 193 2.02 3.44 28.08
CA ASN A 193 1.95 3.97 26.72
C ASN A 193 2.43 5.44 26.66
N ALA A 194 2.04 6.26 27.63
CA ALA A 194 2.55 7.63 27.76
C ALA A 194 4.07 7.66 27.99
N ALA A 195 4.59 6.80 28.88
CA ALA A 195 6.02 6.67 29.13
C ALA A 195 6.79 6.18 27.89
N TYR A 196 6.22 5.26 27.11
CA TYR A 196 6.77 4.83 25.82
C TYR A 196 6.98 6.02 24.89
N TYR A 197 5.93 6.79 24.59
CA TYR A 197 6.06 7.93 23.66
C TYR A 197 6.94 9.05 24.22
N PHE A 198 6.84 9.34 25.52
CA PHE A 198 7.69 10.33 26.15
C PHE A 198 9.17 9.94 26.07
N SER A 199 9.49 8.66 26.29
CA SER A 199 10.86 8.15 26.16
C SER A 199 11.36 8.27 24.72
N VAL A 200 10.56 7.90 23.71
CA VAL A 200 10.92 8.06 22.29
C VAL A 200 11.18 9.52 21.95
N LEU A 201 10.33 10.44 22.40
CA LEU A 201 10.48 11.88 22.16
C LEU A 201 11.75 12.43 22.84
N ALA A 202 11.99 12.06 24.09
CA ALA A 202 13.16 12.50 24.84
C ALA A 202 14.47 12.05 24.16
N PHE A 203 14.54 10.80 23.69
CA PHE A 203 15.70 10.29 22.97
C PHE A 203 15.87 10.96 21.59
N ASN A 204 14.79 11.18 20.83
CA ASN A 204 14.86 11.91 19.57
C ASN A 204 15.41 13.34 19.75
N LEU A 205 14.94 14.05 20.79
CA LEU A 205 15.42 15.40 21.10
C LEU A 205 16.88 15.38 21.56
N ALA A 206 17.25 14.42 22.41
CA ALA A 206 18.63 14.25 22.86
C ALA A 206 19.59 13.84 21.72
N TYR A 207 19.09 13.12 20.71
CA TYR A 207 19.84 12.79 19.50
C TYR A 207 20.04 14.00 18.58
N LEU A 208 19.06 14.90 18.52
CA LEU A 208 19.14 16.14 17.76
C LEU A 208 20.21 17.09 18.32
N PHE A 209 20.31 17.19 19.64
CA PHE A 209 21.31 18.02 20.34
C PHE A 209 22.67 17.32 20.52
N ASP A 210 22.91 16.19 19.86
CA ASP A 210 24.15 15.40 19.99
C ASP A 210 24.52 14.96 21.42
N ASN A 211 23.58 15.06 22.36
CA ASN A 211 23.74 14.61 23.74
C ASN A 211 23.72 13.07 23.84
N THR A 212 23.03 12.42 22.91
CA THR A 212 22.99 10.95 22.84
C THR A 212 23.30 10.42 21.44
N LYS A 213 23.95 9.26 21.41
CA LYS A 213 24.25 8.53 20.16
C LYS A 213 23.08 7.68 19.67
N TYR A 214 22.00 7.59 20.44
CA TYR A 214 20.88 6.67 20.20
C TYR A 214 19.63 7.50 19.91
N SER A 215 18.95 7.20 18.81
CA SER A 215 17.68 7.87 18.46
C SER A 215 16.49 7.31 19.24
N SER A 216 16.55 6.03 19.61
CA SER A 216 15.46 5.36 20.33
C SER A 216 15.93 4.76 21.66
N PRO A 217 15.05 4.70 22.68
CA PRO A 217 15.35 4.07 23.96
C PRO A 217 15.69 2.57 23.81
N PHE A 218 15.14 1.90 22.81
CA PHE A 218 15.40 0.49 22.56
C PHE A 218 16.80 0.22 22.01
N LEU A 219 17.31 1.10 21.16
CA LEU A 219 18.69 1.03 20.68
C LEU A 219 19.69 1.23 21.81
N TRP A 220 19.38 2.16 22.72
CA TRP A 220 20.16 2.36 23.94
C TRP A 220 20.14 1.12 24.83
N LEU A 221 18.98 0.50 25.05
CA LEU A 221 18.84 -0.73 25.86
C LEU A 221 19.63 -1.91 25.27
N ILE A 222 19.61 -2.08 23.94
CA ILE A 222 20.34 -3.16 23.28
C ILE A 222 21.85 -2.85 23.20
N GLY A 223 22.23 -1.57 23.23
CA GLY A 223 23.61 -1.13 23.01
C GLY A 223 24.01 -1.19 21.53
N THR A 224 23.05 -0.99 20.62
CA THR A 224 23.30 -0.91 19.18
C THR A 224 23.05 0.49 18.67
N ARG A 225 23.88 0.94 17.72
CA ARG A 225 23.76 2.24 17.05
C ARG A 225 23.46 2.05 15.56
N ILE A 226 22.79 3.02 14.97
CA ILE A 226 22.58 3.08 13.51
C ILE A 226 23.68 3.95 12.88
N ARG A 227 24.19 3.52 11.72
CA ARG A 227 25.24 4.17 10.94
C ARG A 227 24.86 4.16 9.46
N ARG A 228 25.27 5.19 8.71
CA ARG A 228 25.21 5.15 7.23
C ARG A 228 26.22 4.14 6.67
N LEU A 229 25.85 3.40 5.62
CA LEU A 229 26.78 2.48 4.95
C LEU A 229 27.95 3.25 4.33
N GLY A 230 29.18 2.83 4.63
CA GLY A 230 30.38 3.35 3.96
C GLY A 230 30.68 2.63 2.63
N ALA A 231 31.57 3.19 1.81
CA ALA A 231 31.97 2.57 0.53
C ALA A 231 32.47 1.12 0.68
N ALA A 232 33.13 0.81 1.78
CA ALA A 232 33.63 -0.54 2.05
C ALA A 232 32.53 -1.53 2.49
N ASP A 233 31.42 -1.04 3.09
CA ASP A 233 30.23 -1.87 3.34
C ASP A 233 29.52 -2.18 2.02
N HIS A 234 29.41 -1.21 1.11
CA HIS A 234 28.85 -1.43 -0.23
C HIS A 234 29.61 -2.52 -1.00
N ARG A 235 30.96 -2.54 -0.91
CA ARG A 235 31.77 -3.62 -1.52
C ARG A 235 31.53 -4.98 -0.87
N ALA A 236 31.38 -5.03 0.46
CA ALA A 236 31.07 -6.27 1.16
C ALA A 236 29.69 -6.81 0.77
N ILE A 237 28.72 -5.93 0.58
CA ILE A 237 27.37 -6.28 0.11
C ILE A 237 27.40 -6.76 -1.33
N ALA A 238 28.11 -6.05 -2.22
CA ALA A 238 28.29 -6.48 -3.62
C ALA A 238 28.93 -7.88 -3.68
N ALA A 239 29.94 -8.16 -2.85
CA ALA A 239 30.58 -9.47 -2.78
C ALA A 239 29.67 -10.61 -2.26
N VAL A 240 28.60 -10.29 -1.53
CA VAL A 240 27.60 -11.27 -1.08
C VAL A 240 26.52 -11.49 -2.14
N LEU A 241 26.18 -10.44 -2.89
CA LEU A 241 25.18 -10.48 -3.97
C LEU A 241 25.73 -11.12 -5.24
N ASP A 242 26.99 -10.85 -5.57
CA ASP A 242 27.68 -11.51 -6.66
C ASP A 242 28.06 -12.92 -6.22
N PRO A 243 27.45 -13.97 -6.80
CA PRO A 243 27.90 -15.33 -6.53
C PRO A 243 29.34 -15.42 -7.02
N LYS A 244 30.29 -15.53 -6.08
CA LYS A 244 31.70 -15.76 -6.41
C LYS A 244 31.76 -16.94 -7.39
N PRO A 245 32.26 -16.77 -8.63
CA PRO A 245 32.58 -17.91 -9.46
C PRO A 245 33.65 -18.69 -8.68
N GLY A 246 33.25 -19.83 -8.13
CA GLY A 246 34.13 -20.64 -7.28
C GLY A 246 35.40 -20.96 -8.06
N PRO A 247 36.60 -20.76 -7.48
CA PRO A 247 37.82 -21.25 -8.11
C PRO A 247 37.77 -22.78 -8.05
N GLY A 248 37.46 -23.43 -9.18
CA GLY A 248 37.65 -24.87 -9.34
C GLY A 248 36.41 -25.77 -9.38
N THR A 249 35.33 -25.40 -10.08
CA THR A 249 34.33 -26.40 -10.54
C THR A 249 34.42 -26.62 -12.05
N GLY A 250 35.55 -27.17 -12.49
CA GLY A 250 35.63 -28.00 -13.69
C GLY A 250 34.87 -29.34 -13.54
N ARG A 251 33.72 -29.33 -12.87
CA ARG A 251 32.86 -30.50 -12.69
C ARG A 251 31.55 -30.25 -13.43
N SER A 252 31.55 -30.68 -14.69
CA SER A 252 30.38 -31.12 -15.44
C SER A 252 29.13 -30.27 -15.22
N GLN A 253 29.05 -29.11 -15.89
CA GLN A 253 27.74 -28.53 -16.20
C GLN A 253 26.96 -29.57 -17.00
N ARG A 254 26.05 -30.29 -16.34
CA ARG A 254 25.05 -31.11 -17.01
C ARG A 254 24.17 -30.13 -17.81
N PRO A 255 24.12 -30.22 -19.15
CA PRO A 255 23.29 -29.32 -19.94
C PRO A 255 21.83 -29.55 -19.53
N GLY A 256 21.19 -28.53 -18.97
CA GLY A 256 19.80 -28.60 -18.47
C GLY A 256 19.61 -28.51 -16.95
N GLY A 257 20.67 -28.53 -16.13
CA GLY A 257 20.56 -28.43 -14.66
C GLY A 257 20.39 -27.01 -14.10
N GLY A 258 20.65 -25.98 -14.91
CA GLY A 258 20.64 -24.58 -14.47
C GLY A 258 19.25 -24.07 -14.05
N LEU A 259 18.19 -24.50 -14.72
CA LEU A 259 16.83 -24.02 -14.44
C LEU A 259 16.23 -24.67 -13.18
N LEU A 260 16.52 -25.94 -12.91
CA LEU A 260 16.03 -26.64 -11.72
C LEU A 260 16.81 -26.24 -10.45
N GLY A 261 18.09 -25.87 -10.57
CA GLY A 261 18.88 -25.33 -9.45
C GLY A 261 18.43 -23.93 -9.00
N LEU A 262 17.94 -23.12 -9.94
CA LEU A 262 17.32 -21.81 -9.67
C LEU A 262 15.97 -21.95 -8.95
N LEU A 263 15.24 -23.06 -9.18
CA LEU A 263 13.94 -23.34 -8.56
C LEU A 263 14.04 -24.11 -7.22
N SER A 264 15.25 -24.33 -6.69
CA SER A 264 15.39 -24.95 -5.37
C SER A 264 14.83 -24.00 -4.29
N PRO A 265 14.02 -24.49 -3.33
CA PRO A 265 13.35 -23.64 -2.35
C PRO A 265 14.32 -22.80 -1.50
N GLN A 266 15.55 -23.30 -1.31
CA GLN A 266 16.59 -22.62 -0.57
C GLN A 266 17.24 -21.46 -1.35
N ASN A 267 17.43 -21.60 -2.67
CA ASN A 267 17.91 -20.51 -3.53
C ASN A 267 16.80 -19.52 -3.87
N LEU A 268 15.56 -19.99 -4.06
CA LEU A 268 14.40 -19.11 -4.30
C LEU A 268 14.17 -18.17 -3.12
N HIS A 269 14.27 -18.67 -1.89
CA HIS A 269 14.12 -17.81 -0.71
C HIS A 269 15.20 -16.72 -0.65
N THR A 270 16.47 -17.05 -0.89
CA THR A 270 17.57 -16.05 -0.87
C THR A 270 17.50 -15.09 -2.04
N GLN A 271 17.10 -15.54 -3.24
CA GLN A 271 16.91 -14.72 -4.43
C GLN A 271 15.69 -13.80 -4.29
N LEU A 272 14.55 -14.30 -3.79
CA LEU A 272 13.36 -13.49 -3.54
C LEU A 272 13.66 -12.40 -2.50
N LEU A 273 14.26 -12.76 -1.38
CA LEU A 273 14.64 -11.78 -0.35
C LEU A 273 15.72 -10.79 -0.83
N GLY A 274 16.67 -11.22 -1.67
CA GLY A 274 17.63 -10.31 -2.30
C GLY A 274 16.98 -9.36 -3.30
N SER A 275 16.05 -9.87 -4.12
CA SER A 275 15.31 -9.11 -5.13
C SER A 275 14.37 -8.07 -4.54
N LEU A 276 13.92 -8.27 -3.29
CA LEU A 276 13.06 -7.33 -2.56
C LEU A 276 13.69 -5.93 -2.42
N ARG A 277 15.03 -5.85 -2.38
CA ARG A 277 15.77 -4.57 -2.42
C ARG A 277 15.54 -3.80 -3.73
N TYR A 278 15.49 -4.48 -4.86
CA TYR A 278 15.26 -3.88 -6.17
C TYR A 278 13.78 -3.66 -6.45
N PHE A 279 12.90 -4.41 -5.77
CA PHE A 279 11.45 -4.31 -5.92
C PHE A 279 10.92 -2.91 -5.60
N LEU A 280 11.45 -2.25 -4.56
CA LEU A 280 10.95 -0.96 -4.10
C LEU A 280 11.35 0.21 -5.05
N PRO A 281 12.61 0.36 -5.48
CA PRO A 281 12.96 1.32 -6.53
C PRO A 281 12.23 1.02 -7.85
N ALA A 282 12.07 -0.26 -8.21
CA ALA A 282 11.33 -0.67 -9.38
C ALA A 282 9.83 -0.35 -9.26
N SER A 283 9.24 -0.44 -8.06
CA SER A 283 7.84 -0.08 -7.84
C SER A 283 7.63 1.42 -7.89
N ILE A 284 8.56 2.23 -7.37
CA ILE A 284 8.54 3.70 -7.54
C ILE A 284 8.63 4.06 -9.02
N PHE A 285 9.55 3.42 -9.77
CA PHE A 285 9.63 3.59 -11.21
C PHE A 285 8.34 3.15 -11.90
N ALA A 286 7.77 2.01 -11.54
CA ALA A 286 6.53 1.49 -12.12
C ALA A 286 5.33 2.40 -11.81
N LEU A 287 5.24 2.95 -10.60
CA LEU A 287 4.22 3.93 -10.22
C LEU A 287 4.39 5.22 -10.99
N LYS A 288 5.62 5.74 -11.10
CA LYS A 288 5.92 6.91 -11.94
C LYS A 288 5.66 6.66 -13.41
N PHE A 289 5.93 5.44 -13.88
CA PHE A 289 5.60 5.00 -15.22
C PHE A 289 4.09 4.90 -15.42
N LEU A 290 3.32 4.47 -14.41
CA LEU A 290 1.86 4.38 -14.48
C LEU A 290 1.23 5.77 -14.45
N GLU A 291 1.75 6.68 -13.61
CA GLU A 291 1.41 8.11 -13.63
C GLU A 291 1.67 8.70 -15.01
N TRP A 292 2.85 8.44 -15.59
CA TRP A 292 3.15 8.84 -16.95
C TRP A 292 2.23 8.17 -17.97
N TRP A 293 1.93 6.88 -17.84
CA TRP A 293 1.09 6.13 -18.77
C TRP A 293 -0.36 6.63 -18.79
N HIS A 294 -0.90 6.99 -17.63
CA HIS A 294 -2.24 7.56 -17.51
C HIS A 294 -2.30 9.06 -17.82
N ALA A 295 -1.22 9.82 -17.56
CA ALA A 295 -1.14 11.24 -17.89
C ALA A 295 -0.75 11.49 -19.36
N SER A 296 -0.05 10.55 -20.00
CA SER A 296 0.41 10.67 -21.38
C SER A 296 -0.68 10.21 -22.35
N ASP A 297 -0.97 11.04 -23.34
CA ASP A 297 -1.82 10.69 -24.49
C ASP A 297 -1.21 9.56 -25.36
N PHE A 298 -0.14 8.88 -24.94
CA PHE A 298 0.48 7.75 -25.63
C PHE A 298 -0.50 6.59 -25.88
N SER A 299 -1.40 6.30 -24.93
CA SER A 299 -2.48 5.32 -25.14
C SER A 299 -3.46 5.75 -26.24
N ARG A 300 -3.76 7.06 -26.33
CA ARG A 300 -4.59 7.64 -27.38
C ARG A 300 -3.85 7.73 -28.72
N GLN A 301 -2.54 7.97 -28.72
CA GLN A 301 -1.70 7.96 -29.92
C GLN A 301 -1.52 6.54 -30.47
N LEU A 302 -1.37 5.53 -29.60
CA LEU A 302 -1.37 4.11 -29.99
C LEU A 302 -2.73 3.67 -30.51
N ALA A 303 -3.83 4.07 -29.86
CA ALA A 303 -5.17 3.80 -30.36
C ALA A 303 -5.39 4.46 -31.72
N ARG A 304 -4.99 5.72 -31.90
CA ARG A 304 -5.07 6.44 -33.19
C ARG A 304 -4.23 5.77 -34.28
N LYS A 305 -2.98 5.39 -33.98
CA LYS A 305 -2.14 4.64 -34.93
C LYS A 305 -2.68 3.25 -35.24
N ALA A 306 -3.27 2.56 -34.26
CA ALA A 306 -3.93 1.28 -34.49
C ALA A 306 -5.19 1.44 -35.36
N THR A 307 -5.95 2.53 -35.20
CA THR A 307 -7.12 2.83 -36.03
C THR A 307 -6.75 3.37 -37.42
N GLU A 308 -5.66 4.11 -37.58
CA GLU A 308 -5.14 4.54 -38.89
C GLU A 308 -4.70 3.35 -39.75
N VAL A 309 -4.19 2.28 -39.13
CA VAL A 309 -3.87 1.02 -39.83
C VAL A 309 -5.14 0.21 -40.19
N LEU A 310 -6.27 0.57 -39.58
CA LEU A 310 -7.59 -0.05 -39.76
C LEU A 310 -8.56 0.86 -40.55
N ASP A 311 -8.05 1.66 -41.49
CA ASP A 311 -8.87 2.28 -42.54
C ASP A 311 -9.41 1.19 -43.48
N LEU A 312 -10.46 0.52 -43.02
CA LEU A 312 -11.30 -0.32 -43.86
C LEU A 312 -12.04 0.62 -44.81
N PRO A 313 -11.90 0.45 -46.15
CA PRO A 313 -12.66 1.26 -47.09
C PRO A 313 -14.14 1.11 -46.77
N ALA A 314 -14.88 2.24 -46.82
CA ALA A 314 -16.30 2.27 -46.47
C ALA A 314 -17.03 1.08 -47.13
N PRO A 315 -17.78 0.27 -46.36
CA PRO A 315 -18.41 -0.92 -46.90
C PRO A 315 -19.32 -0.51 -48.05
N VAL A 316 -19.05 -1.02 -49.25
CA VAL A 316 -19.92 -0.82 -50.41
C VAL A 316 -21.18 -1.63 -50.13
N VAL A 317 -22.21 -0.97 -49.58
CA VAL A 317 -23.51 -1.60 -49.37
C VAL A 317 -24.13 -1.79 -50.76
N ALA A 318 -23.97 -3.00 -51.31
CA ALA A 318 -24.65 -3.44 -52.51
C ALA A 318 -26.17 -3.42 -52.25
N GLY A 319 -26.84 -2.35 -52.65
CA GLY A 319 -28.30 -2.23 -52.51
C GLY A 319 -28.84 -0.81 -52.32
N LEU A 320 -28.01 0.22 -52.14
CA LEU A 320 -28.47 1.61 -52.13
C LEU A 320 -28.11 2.28 -53.46
N THR A 321 -29.12 2.74 -54.19
CA THR A 321 -28.93 3.56 -55.39
C THR A 321 -28.05 4.77 -55.05
N SER A 322 -27.16 5.12 -55.98
CA SER A 322 -26.18 6.17 -55.75
C SER A 322 -26.88 7.49 -55.35
N PRO A 323 -26.30 8.33 -54.47
CA PRO A 323 -26.91 9.61 -54.09
C PRO A 323 -27.24 10.52 -55.30
N ALA A 324 -26.52 10.33 -56.41
CA ALA A 324 -26.75 11.01 -57.67
C ALA A 324 -28.03 10.54 -58.39
N GLU A 325 -28.35 9.25 -58.36
CA GLU A 325 -29.59 8.71 -58.92
C GLU A 325 -30.80 9.04 -58.06
N ARG A 326 -30.65 9.02 -56.73
CA ARG A 326 -31.72 9.43 -55.80
C ARG A 326 -32.10 10.91 -55.96
N ARG A 327 -31.13 11.77 -56.29
CA ARG A 327 -31.38 13.18 -56.64
C ARG A 327 -32.08 13.32 -58.00
N LYS A 328 -31.75 12.49 -58.99
CA LYS A 328 -32.43 12.52 -60.29
C LYS A 328 -33.87 12.06 -60.20
N SER A 329 -34.16 11.00 -59.43
CA SER A 329 -35.53 10.53 -59.21
C SER A 329 -36.37 11.56 -58.44
N SER A 330 -35.82 12.18 -57.38
CA SER A 330 -36.54 13.21 -56.63
C SER A 330 -36.88 14.45 -57.47
N ILE A 331 -35.99 14.86 -58.38
CA ILE A 331 -36.23 15.99 -59.29
C ILE A 331 -37.32 15.65 -60.34
N GLN A 332 -37.39 14.39 -60.80
CA GLN A 332 -38.47 13.94 -61.68
C GLN A 332 -39.83 13.91 -60.97
N ASP A 333 -39.86 13.41 -59.74
CA ASP A 333 -41.08 13.36 -58.91
C ASP A 333 -41.60 14.76 -58.55
N GLU A 334 -40.71 15.72 -58.27
CA GLU A 334 -41.10 17.11 -58.04
C GLU A 334 -41.65 17.80 -59.30
N LYS A 335 -41.05 17.54 -60.47
CA LYS A 335 -41.57 18.08 -61.74
C LYS A 335 -42.95 17.51 -62.07
N GLU A 336 -43.21 16.24 -61.76
CA GLU A 336 -44.52 15.63 -62.00
C GLU A 336 -45.58 16.15 -61.02
N LYS A 337 -45.23 16.38 -59.76
CA LYS A 337 -46.11 17.01 -58.76
C LYS A 337 -46.40 18.47 -59.08
N ALA A 338 -45.42 19.24 -59.52
CA ALA A 338 -45.62 20.63 -59.95
C ALA A 338 -46.55 20.72 -61.18
N LYS A 339 -46.45 19.77 -62.11
CA LYS A 339 -47.35 19.70 -63.28
C LYS A 339 -48.80 19.39 -62.86
N LYS A 340 -49.00 18.49 -61.90
CA LYS A 340 -50.32 18.15 -61.33
C LYS A 340 -50.92 19.32 -60.51
N GLN A 341 -50.09 20.06 -59.75
CA GLN A 341 -50.54 21.24 -59.00
C GLN A 341 -50.92 22.42 -59.91
N ALA A 342 -50.17 22.67 -60.99
CA ALA A 342 -50.51 23.69 -61.98
C ALA A 342 -51.82 23.37 -62.74
N GLU A 343 -52.13 22.09 -62.91
CA GLU A 343 -53.40 21.63 -63.51
C GLU A 343 -54.58 21.74 -62.52
N GLN A 344 -54.31 21.68 -61.21
CA GLN A 344 -55.31 21.85 -60.14
C GLN A 344 -55.59 23.33 -59.85
N GLU A 345 -54.60 24.21 -59.89
CA GLU A 345 -54.81 25.67 -59.77
C GLU A 345 -55.59 26.25 -60.96
N LYS A 346 -55.38 25.73 -62.19
CA LYS A 346 -56.22 26.10 -63.34
C LYS A 346 -57.68 25.66 -63.19
N LYS A 347 -57.96 24.59 -62.44
CA LYS A 347 -59.34 24.14 -62.15
C LYS A 347 -60.00 24.91 -61.01
N ASN A 348 -59.22 25.41 -60.04
CA ASN A 348 -59.73 26.16 -58.90
C ASN A 348 -59.88 27.67 -59.15
N ALA A 349 -59.31 28.21 -60.23
CA ALA A 349 -59.52 29.60 -60.68
C ALA A 349 -60.87 29.84 -61.39
N ALA A 350 -61.72 28.82 -61.53
CA ALA A 350 -62.97 28.87 -62.30
C ALA A 350 -64.25 28.60 -61.47
N GLY A 351 -64.25 28.85 -60.15
CA GLY A 351 -65.43 28.60 -59.31
C GLY A 351 -65.60 29.63 -58.18
N ASP A 352 -66.73 30.33 -58.22
CA ASP A 352 -67.09 31.53 -57.48
C ASP A 352 -67.19 31.45 -55.94
N LEU A 353 -66.70 32.55 -55.35
CA LEU A 353 -67.17 33.36 -54.21
C LEU A 353 -68.45 32.94 -53.44
N LYS A 354 -68.36 32.85 -52.10
CA LYS A 354 -69.30 33.47 -51.12
C LYS A 354 -68.78 33.41 -49.66
N PRO A 355 -69.23 34.33 -48.77
CA PRO A 355 -68.36 34.90 -47.74
C PRO A 355 -68.69 34.52 -46.28
N ALA A 356 -67.79 34.98 -45.41
CA ALA A 356 -67.68 34.82 -43.97
C ALA A 356 -68.89 35.26 -43.13
N LEU A 357 -69.13 34.55 -42.03
CA LEU A 357 -69.33 35.05 -40.64
C LEU A 357 -70.04 34.01 -39.78
N LYS A 358 -69.35 33.37 -38.82
CA LYS A 358 -69.92 32.95 -37.52
C LYS A 358 -68.85 32.97 -36.40
N PRO A 359 -69.23 33.30 -35.15
CA PRO A 359 -68.36 33.82 -34.08
C PRO A 359 -67.91 32.74 -33.05
N PRO A 360 -67.11 33.07 -32.01
CA PRO A 360 -66.15 32.13 -31.40
C PRO A 360 -66.67 31.28 -30.23
N ARG A 361 -65.85 30.26 -29.94
CA ARG A 361 -65.91 29.18 -28.95
C ARG A 361 -66.36 29.56 -27.53
N ARG A 362 -67.06 28.61 -26.89
CA ARG A 362 -67.14 28.45 -25.43
C ARG A 362 -66.64 27.06 -25.04
N HIS A 363 -65.67 27.02 -24.12
CA HIS A 363 -65.05 25.82 -23.56
C HIS A 363 -65.91 25.17 -22.47
N GLN A 364 -65.95 23.83 -22.44
CA GLN A 364 -66.01 23.02 -21.21
C GLN A 364 -65.18 21.72 -21.40
N PRO A 365 -64.48 21.21 -20.37
CA PRO A 365 -63.51 20.10 -20.49
C PRO A 365 -64.07 18.75 -20.01
N PRO A 366 -63.47 17.62 -20.41
CA PRO A 366 -63.61 16.37 -19.67
C PRO A 366 -62.31 15.88 -18.99
N HIS A 367 -62.49 15.77 -17.68
CA HIS A 367 -61.96 14.94 -16.59
C HIS A 367 -61.33 13.55 -16.85
N ILE A 368 -60.52 13.09 -15.85
CA ILE A 368 -60.09 11.71 -15.45
C ILE A 368 -58.75 11.24 -16.12
N ARG A 369 -57.53 11.20 -15.53
CA ARG A 369 -56.93 10.81 -14.20
C ARG A 369 -57.34 9.42 -13.72
N ASP A 370 -56.51 8.43 -13.39
CA ASP A 370 -55.07 8.28 -13.20
C ASP A 370 -54.73 6.77 -13.17
N PHE A 371 -53.44 6.49 -13.35
CA PHE A 371 -52.75 5.21 -13.35
C PHE A 371 -52.88 4.36 -12.06
N LEU A 372 -52.87 3.03 -12.23
CA LEU A 372 -52.37 2.04 -11.28
C LEU A 372 -51.51 1.00 -12.02
N PRO A 373 -50.47 0.43 -11.38
CA PRO A 373 -50.07 -0.94 -11.64
C PRO A 373 -50.16 -1.79 -10.37
N SER A 374 -50.64 -3.01 -10.56
CA SER A 374 -50.73 -4.14 -9.62
C SER A 374 -49.98 -5.31 -10.28
N TYR A 375 -49.28 -6.25 -9.64
CA TYR A 375 -49.54 -7.07 -8.46
C TYR A 375 -48.23 -7.82 -8.09
N LEU A 376 -48.00 -8.14 -6.80
CA LEU A 376 -47.81 -9.53 -6.35
C LEU A 376 -48.02 -9.70 -4.83
N HIS A 377 -48.89 -10.65 -4.48
CA HIS A 377 -49.28 -11.25 -3.18
C HIS A 377 -48.13 -12.07 -2.53
N CYS A 378 -48.07 -12.58 -1.27
CA CYS A 378 -49.04 -13.06 -0.25
C CYS A 378 -48.27 -13.31 1.10
N LEU A 379 -48.67 -12.75 2.25
CA LEU A 379 -49.31 -13.36 3.46
C LEU A 379 -48.69 -14.60 4.17
N PHE A 380 -48.34 -14.46 5.47
CA PHE A 380 -48.89 -15.26 6.59
C PHE A 380 -48.68 -14.57 7.97
N ALA A 381 -49.67 -14.70 8.86
CA ALA A 381 -49.88 -13.95 10.12
C ALA A 381 -49.49 -14.72 11.41
N PRO A 382 -49.40 -14.08 12.60
CA PRO A 382 -49.37 -14.76 13.89
C PRO A 382 -50.75 -14.77 14.58
N GLY A 383 -50.99 -15.81 15.38
CA GLY A 383 -52.02 -15.89 16.42
C GLY A 383 -51.39 -16.10 17.79
#